data_AF-A0A6N2YFD0-F1
#
_entry.id   AF-A0A6N2YFD0-F1
#
_cell.length_a   1.000
_cell.length_b   1.000
_cell.length_c   1.000
_cell.angle_alpha   90.00
_cell.angle_beta   90.00
_cell.angle_gamma   90.00
#
_symmetry.space_group_name_H-M   'P 1'
#
loop_
_entity.id
_entity.type
_entity.pdbx_description
1 polymer ?
#
loop_
_entity_poly.entity_id
_entity_poly.type
_entity_poly.pdbx_seq_one_letter_code
_entity_poly.pdbx_strand_id
1 'polypeptide(L)'
;MDILSKFTEQLCGEFNNDNQIIQEEKQGKIIHPKAKHINGICNHKINNLPKDFNGYFIIEESYYEQGTFKNILPHLFLFTLNENKNIVLTSYELPSGISKEDFRNDNHDLTMDYNQLQKSEKFTPMIYTENNGVFTGESISFFTPETKFVLKETVTKNTLSVSEVFYKNDKITFGFIDPIVYDKIK
;
A
#
# COMPACT_ATOMS: atom_id res chain seq x y z
N MET A 1 -16.41 12.61 11.22
CA MET A 1 -15.51 11.98 10.24
C MET A 1 -16.14 10.67 9.83
N ASP A 2 -16.34 10.43 8.53
CA ASP A 2 -16.82 9.13 8.06
C ASP A 2 -15.71 8.05 8.15
N ILE A 3 -16.08 6.79 7.94
CA ILE A 3 -15.17 5.65 8.11
C ILE A 3 -14.01 5.69 7.10
N LEU A 4 -14.23 6.20 5.88
CA LEU A 4 -13.20 6.30 4.86
C LEU A 4 -12.19 7.39 5.24
N SER A 5 -12.65 8.57 5.66
CA SER A 5 -11.76 9.61 6.18
C SER A 5 -10.99 9.16 7.43
N LYS A 6 -11.63 8.39 8.34
CA LYS A 6 -10.95 7.82 9.52
C LYS A 6 -9.83 6.87 9.10
N PHE A 7 -10.12 6.00 8.14
CA PHE A 7 -9.14 5.05 7.62
C PHE A 7 -7.97 5.78 6.94
N THR A 8 -8.23 6.76 6.08
CA THR A 8 -7.16 7.47 5.37
C THR A 8 -6.31 8.33 6.31
N GLU A 9 -6.88 8.92 7.36
CA GLU A 9 -6.09 9.61 8.40
C GLU A 9 -5.11 8.65 9.11
N GLN A 10 -5.52 7.41 9.34
CA GLN A 10 -4.65 6.40 9.95
C GLN A 10 -3.59 5.91 8.96
N LEU A 11 -4.00 5.57 7.73
CA LEU A 11 -3.14 5.01 6.69
C LEU A 11 -2.09 6.01 6.16
N CYS A 12 -2.44 7.29 6.03
CA CYS A 12 -1.53 8.31 5.49
C CYS A 12 -0.51 8.77 6.53
N GLY A 13 0.73 8.96 6.09
CA GLY A 13 1.86 9.33 6.95
C GLY A 13 3.17 8.72 6.47
N GLU A 14 4.23 8.93 7.24
CA GLU A 14 5.52 8.26 7.05
C GLU A 14 5.68 7.18 8.11
N PHE A 15 6.07 5.96 7.68
CA PHE A 15 6.23 4.80 8.55
C PHE A 15 7.56 4.11 8.29
N ASN A 16 8.15 3.47 9.30
CA ASN A 16 9.31 2.58 9.12
C ASN A 16 9.26 1.37 10.07
N ASN A 17 10.05 0.34 9.78
CA ASN A 17 10.13 -0.86 10.62
C ASN A 17 11.40 -0.90 11.49
N ASP A 18 11.97 0.26 11.86
CA ASP A 18 13.25 0.31 12.59
C ASP A 18 13.19 -0.49 13.90
N ASN A 19 12.05 -0.43 14.61
CA ASN A 19 11.86 -1.20 15.84
C ASN A 19 11.83 -2.71 15.56
N GLN A 20 11.21 -3.16 14.47
CA GLN A 20 11.20 -4.58 14.07
C GLN A 20 12.64 -5.07 13.83
N ILE A 21 13.44 -4.30 13.07
CA ILE A 21 14.84 -4.62 12.79
C ILE A 21 15.66 -4.69 14.08
N ILE A 22 15.51 -3.72 14.99
CA ILE A 22 16.21 -3.73 16.28
C ILE A 22 15.88 -4.99 17.09
N GLN A 23 14.63 -5.46 17.07
CA GLN A 23 14.26 -6.69 17.78
C GLN A 23 14.86 -7.93 17.13
N GLU A 24 14.86 -8.01 15.80
CA GLU A 24 15.45 -9.11 15.05
C GLU A 24 16.97 -9.21 15.22
N GLU A 25 17.66 -8.07 15.24
CA GLU A 25 19.09 -7.99 15.56
C GLU A 25 19.38 -8.51 16.97
N LYS A 26 18.57 -8.12 17.96
CA LYS A 26 18.69 -8.64 19.34
C LYS A 26 18.44 -10.15 19.43
N GLN A 27 17.59 -10.69 18.55
CA GLN A 27 17.34 -12.12 18.43
C GLN A 27 18.42 -12.85 17.62
N GLY A 28 19.39 -12.13 17.05
CA GLY A 28 20.53 -12.66 16.31
C GLY A 28 20.22 -13.05 14.86
N LYS A 29 19.05 -12.68 14.34
CA LYS A 29 18.66 -13.00 12.96
C LYS A 29 17.73 -11.93 12.39
N ILE A 30 18.23 -11.19 11.40
CA ILE A 30 17.43 -10.29 10.56
C ILE A 30 16.66 -11.13 9.53
N ILE A 31 15.34 -11.02 9.56
CA ILE A 31 14.40 -11.71 8.68
C ILE A 31 13.87 -10.73 7.65
N HIS A 32 13.43 -9.55 8.09
CA HIS A 32 12.81 -8.55 7.25
C HIS A 32 13.83 -7.53 6.71
N PRO A 33 13.60 -6.96 5.52
CA PRO A 33 14.39 -5.83 5.06
C PRO A 33 14.13 -4.61 5.95
N LYS A 34 15.10 -3.72 6.04
CA LYS A 34 14.81 -2.37 6.55
C LYS A 34 13.90 -1.68 5.54
N ALA A 35 12.79 -1.14 6.01
CA ALA A 35 11.72 -0.71 5.14
C ALA A 35 11.07 0.60 5.62
N LYS A 36 10.66 1.42 4.65
CA LYS A 36 9.90 2.66 4.86
C LYS A 36 8.67 2.66 3.96
N HIS A 37 7.51 3.04 4.51
CA HIS A 37 6.31 3.36 3.74
C HIS A 37 5.98 4.84 3.85
N ILE A 38 5.52 5.44 2.75
CA ILE A 38 4.96 6.79 2.74
C ILE A 38 3.65 6.75 2.00
N ASN A 39 2.57 7.11 2.69
CA ASN A 39 1.23 7.17 2.13
C ASN A 39 0.73 8.62 2.13
N GLY A 40 0.38 9.15 0.97
CA GLY A 40 -0.16 10.51 0.87
C GLY A 40 -1.34 10.59 -0.10
N ILE A 41 -2.38 11.32 0.31
CA ILE A 41 -3.53 11.62 -0.54
C ILE A 41 -3.07 12.49 -1.71
N CYS A 42 -3.30 12.01 -2.93
CA CYS A 42 -2.80 12.62 -4.16
C CYS A 42 -3.89 13.16 -5.07
N ASN A 43 -5.16 13.22 -4.64
CA ASN A 43 -6.26 13.78 -5.46
C ASN A 43 -5.93 15.15 -6.06
N HIS A 44 -5.19 15.99 -5.33
CA HIS A 44 -4.76 17.32 -5.78
C HIS A 44 -3.75 17.29 -6.94
N LYS A 45 -3.08 16.15 -7.17
CA LYS A 45 -2.17 15.91 -8.30
C LYS A 45 -2.90 15.36 -9.53
N ILE A 46 -4.21 15.10 -9.44
CA ILE A 46 -4.99 14.47 -10.51
C ILE A 46 -5.87 15.53 -11.19
N ASN A 47 -5.51 15.87 -12.41
CA ASN A 47 -6.32 16.71 -13.29
C ASN A 47 -7.56 15.96 -13.77
N ASN A 48 -8.61 16.71 -14.13
CA ASN A 48 -9.89 16.18 -14.62
C ASN A 48 -10.61 15.22 -13.65
N LEU A 49 -10.26 15.24 -12.36
CA LEU A 49 -11.01 14.51 -11.34
C LEU A 49 -12.44 15.10 -11.22
N PRO A 50 -13.50 14.28 -11.16
CA PRO A 50 -14.87 14.77 -10.98
C PRO A 50 -15.01 15.63 -9.71
N LYS A 51 -15.82 16.70 -9.78
CA LYS A 51 -16.02 17.61 -8.63
C LYS A 51 -16.70 16.93 -7.44
N ASP A 52 -17.52 15.93 -7.72
CA ASP A 52 -18.26 15.10 -6.78
C ASP A 52 -17.59 13.73 -6.56
N PHE A 53 -16.29 13.63 -6.83
CA PHE A 53 -15.54 12.39 -6.66
C PHE A 53 -15.52 11.96 -5.18
N ASN A 54 -16.05 10.77 -4.91
CA ASN A 54 -16.16 10.20 -3.57
C ASN A 54 -15.11 9.10 -3.38
N GLY A 55 -13.88 9.51 -3.06
CA GLY A 55 -12.77 8.61 -2.79
C GLY A 55 -11.44 9.34 -2.63
N TYR A 56 -10.45 8.60 -2.16
CA TYR A 56 -9.08 9.09 -2.02
C TYR A 56 -8.15 8.26 -2.86
N PHE A 57 -7.49 8.91 -3.81
CA PHE A 57 -6.29 8.37 -4.42
C PHE A 57 -5.12 8.61 -3.46
N ILE A 58 -4.32 7.56 -3.25
CA ILE A 58 -3.14 7.58 -2.40
C ILE A 58 -1.95 7.11 -3.24
N ILE A 59 -0.88 7.90 -3.22
CA ILE A 59 0.44 7.41 -3.60
C ILE A 59 1.01 6.72 -2.38
N GLU A 60 1.22 5.41 -2.52
CA GLU A 60 1.95 4.58 -1.59
C GLU A 60 3.38 4.45 -2.13
N GLU A 61 4.37 4.71 -1.30
CA GLU A 61 5.78 4.54 -1.63
C GLU A 61 6.41 3.55 -0.66
N SER A 62 6.92 2.44 -1.18
CA SER A 62 7.69 1.48 -0.42
C SER A 62 9.18 1.57 -0.76
N TYR A 63 10.02 1.67 0.26
CA TYR A 63 11.47 1.65 0.15
C TYR A 63 12.04 0.50 0.95
N TYR A 64 12.79 -0.39 0.30
CA TYR A 64 13.39 -1.57 0.94
C TYR A 64 14.90 -1.52 0.84
N GLU A 65 15.58 -1.86 1.92
CA GLU A 65 17.03 -2.03 1.99
C GLU A 65 17.38 -3.39 2.63
N GLN A 66 18.16 -4.20 1.91
CA GLN A 66 18.68 -5.46 2.41
C GLN A 66 20.11 -5.68 1.91
N GLY A 67 21.09 -5.51 2.80
CA GLY A 67 22.50 -5.52 2.43
C GLY A 67 22.83 -4.39 1.44
N THR A 68 23.28 -4.75 0.24
CA THR A 68 23.56 -3.78 -0.83
C THR A 68 22.35 -3.52 -1.74
N PHE A 69 21.27 -4.29 -1.59
CA PHE A 69 20.09 -4.17 -2.43
C PHE A 69 19.17 -3.07 -1.92
N LYS A 70 18.76 -2.18 -2.82
CA LYS A 70 17.75 -1.14 -2.58
C LYS A 70 16.66 -1.27 -3.62
N ASN A 71 15.41 -1.18 -3.20
CA ASN A 71 14.25 -1.25 -4.10
C ASN A 71 13.24 -0.17 -3.75
N ILE A 72 12.67 0.43 -4.79
CA ILE A 72 11.59 1.42 -4.69
C ILE A 72 10.39 0.83 -5.43
N LEU A 73 9.28 0.71 -4.72
CA LEU A 73 8.03 0.20 -5.24
C LEU A 73 6.92 1.17 -4.89
N PRO A 74 6.57 2.08 -5.81
CA PRO A 74 5.46 2.98 -5.59
C PRO A 74 4.20 2.45 -6.28
N HIS A 75 3.06 2.70 -5.66
CA HIS A 75 1.75 2.29 -6.13
C HIS A 75 0.75 3.45 -6.09
N LEU A 76 -0.21 3.41 -7.02
CA LEU A 76 -1.39 4.27 -6.99
C LEU A 76 -2.59 3.43 -6.55
N PHE A 77 -3.12 3.75 -5.37
CA PHE A 77 -4.31 3.10 -4.84
C PHE A 77 -5.49 4.08 -4.79
N LEU A 78 -6.68 3.56 -5.03
CA LEU A 78 -7.94 4.26 -4.80
C LEU A 78 -8.68 3.59 -3.64
N PHE A 79 -9.04 4.39 -2.65
CA PHE A 79 -9.91 4.00 -1.55
C PHE A 79 -11.29 4.62 -1.70
N THR A 80 -12.32 3.77 -1.74
CA THR A 80 -13.73 4.18 -1.83
C THR A 80 -14.58 3.40 -0.82
N LEU A 81 -15.85 3.76 -0.72
CA LEU A 81 -16.86 2.95 -0.05
C LEU A 81 -17.69 2.19 -1.09
N ASN A 82 -17.89 0.89 -0.88
CA ASN A 82 -18.87 0.13 -1.67
C ASN A 82 -20.30 0.37 -1.14
N GLU A 83 -21.29 -0.27 -1.78
CA GLU A 83 -22.71 -0.17 -1.42
C GLU A 83 -23.00 -0.56 0.04
N ASN A 84 -22.19 -1.46 0.61
CA ASN A 84 -22.27 -1.91 1.99
C ASN A 84 -21.50 -1.00 2.97
N LYS A 85 -20.96 0.13 2.50
CA LYS A 85 -20.09 1.05 3.25
C LYS A 85 -18.79 0.43 3.77
N ASN A 86 -18.31 -0.63 3.13
CA ASN A 86 -16.99 -1.15 3.40
C ASN A 86 -15.96 -0.36 2.59
N ILE A 87 -14.79 -0.16 3.18
CA ILE A 87 -13.66 0.46 2.49
C ILE A 87 -13.10 -0.54 1.48
N VAL A 88 -12.91 -0.08 0.25
CA VAL A 88 -12.35 -0.88 -0.85
C VAL A 88 -11.09 -0.21 -1.36
N LEU A 89 -9.98 -0.96 -1.37
CA LEU A 89 -8.75 -0.60 -2.08
C LEU A 89 -8.79 -1.17 -3.49
N THR A 90 -8.60 -0.31 -4.48
CA THR A 90 -8.40 -0.67 -5.88
C THR A 90 -7.02 -0.21 -6.33
N SER A 91 -6.23 -1.10 -6.93
CA SER A 91 -4.94 -0.75 -7.52
C SER A 91 -5.11 -0.16 -8.92
N TYR A 92 -4.29 0.84 -9.23
CA TYR A 92 -4.12 1.39 -10.56
C TYR A 92 -2.72 1.08 -11.07
N GLU A 93 -2.59 1.02 -12.40
CA GLU A 93 -1.29 0.96 -13.06
C GLU A 93 -0.55 2.29 -12.87
N LEU A 94 0.78 2.24 -12.81
CA LEU A 94 1.58 3.46 -12.80
C LEU A 94 1.30 4.28 -14.08
N PRO A 95 1.09 5.59 -13.98
CA PRO A 95 0.83 6.42 -15.16
C PRO A 95 1.95 6.31 -16.19
N SER A 96 1.58 6.16 -17.45
CA SER A 96 2.52 5.99 -18.55
C SER A 96 3.49 7.18 -18.63
N GLY A 97 4.79 6.89 -18.77
CA GLY A 97 5.84 7.90 -18.91
C GLY A 97 6.37 8.47 -17.60
N ILE A 98 5.88 8.00 -16.44
CA ILE A 98 6.40 8.36 -15.13
C ILE A 98 7.26 7.20 -14.60
N SER A 99 8.49 7.50 -14.20
CA SER A 99 9.39 6.52 -13.59
C SER A 99 8.92 6.15 -12.18
N LYS A 100 9.41 5.02 -11.64
CA LYS A 100 9.11 4.68 -10.24
C LYS A 100 9.74 5.70 -9.29
N GLU A 101 10.91 6.19 -9.64
CA GLU A 101 11.66 7.17 -8.87
C GLU A 101 10.93 8.51 -8.79
N ASP A 102 10.20 8.88 -9.85
CA ASP A 102 9.44 10.13 -9.92
C ASP A 102 8.00 10.03 -9.41
N PHE A 103 7.48 8.81 -9.22
CA PHE A 103 6.15 8.58 -8.68
C PHE A 103 6.16 8.61 -7.14
N ARG A 104 6.39 9.79 -6.58
CA ARG A 104 6.56 10.05 -5.13
C ARG A 104 5.71 11.22 -4.65
N ASN A 105 5.31 11.21 -3.39
CA ASN A 105 4.44 12.21 -2.78
C ASN A 105 5.06 13.62 -2.80
N ASP A 106 6.36 13.70 -2.53
CA ASP A 106 7.12 14.96 -2.48
C ASP A 106 7.49 15.54 -3.85
N ASN A 107 7.20 14.82 -4.95
CA ASN A 107 7.39 15.35 -6.29
C ASN A 107 6.30 16.37 -6.60
N HIS A 108 6.63 17.65 -6.53
CA HIS A 108 5.71 18.75 -6.79
C HIS A 108 5.32 18.89 -8.27
N ASP A 109 6.14 18.39 -9.18
CA ASP A 109 5.89 18.41 -10.63
C ASP A 109 5.04 17.21 -11.07
N LEU A 110 4.82 16.22 -10.19
CA LEU A 110 4.00 15.05 -10.47
C LEU A 110 2.55 15.48 -10.68
N THR A 111 2.07 15.26 -11.89
CA THR A 111 0.66 15.45 -12.28
C THR A 111 0.16 14.23 -13.05
N MET A 112 -1.12 13.92 -12.88
CA MET A 112 -1.81 12.83 -13.53
C MET A 112 -3.10 13.34 -14.18
N ASP A 113 -3.64 12.61 -15.15
CA ASP A 113 -4.96 12.88 -15.73
C ASP A 113 -5.88 11.71 -15.38
N TYR A 114 -6.98 12.01 -14.69
CA TYR A 114 -7.99 11.02 -14.29
C TYR A 114 -8.45 10.15 -15.46
N ASN A 115 -8.60 10.75 -16.65
CA ASN A 115 -9.09 10.04 -17.85
C ASN A 115 -8.07 9.05 -18.42
N GLN A 116 -6.80 9.13 -18.00
CA GLN A 116 -5.72 8.25 -18.42
C GLN A 116 -5.37 7.20 -17.36
N LEU A 117 -5.97 7.27 -16.17
CA LEU A 117 -5.74 6.30 -15.10
C LEU A 117 -6.37 4.95 -15.45
N GLN A 118 -5.55 3.90 -15.38
CA GLN A 118 -5.98 2.53 -15.69
C GLN A 118 -6.00 1.70 -14.41
N LYS A 119 -7.15 1.08 -14.13
CA LYS A 119 -7.24 0.11 -13.03
C LYS A 119 -6.37 -1.10 -13.37
N SER A 120 -5.68 -1.64 -12.38
CA SER A 120 -4.94 -2.87 -12.57
C SER A 120 -5.89 -4.06 -12.71
N GLU A 121 -5.79 -4.79 -13.82
CA GLU A 121 -6.59 -6.00 -14.05
C GLU A 121 -6.07 -7.20 -13.26
N LYS A 122 -4.81 -7.15 -12.81
CA LYS A 122 -4.16 -8.24 -12.07
C LYS A 122 -4.52 -8.23 -10.59
N PHE A 123 -4.86 -7.06 -10.06
CA PHE A 123 -5.15 -6.88 -8.64
C PHE A 123 -6.64 -7.05 -8.36
N THR A 124 -6.97 -7.98 -7.48
CA THR A 124 -8.32 -8.13 -6.94
C THR A 124 -8.55 -7.08 -5.86
N PRO A 125 -9.58 -6.21 -5.96
CA PRO A 125 -9.84 -5.18 -4.96
C PRO A 125 -9.94 -5.76 -3.54
N MET A 126 -9.29 -5.09 -2.59
CA MET A 126 -9.24 -5.51 -1.20
C MET A 126 -10.32 -4.79 -0.39
N ILE A 127 -11.02 -5.52 0.48
CA ILE A 127 -12.04 -4.95 1.35
C ILE A 127 -11.50 -4.94 2.78
N TYR A 128 -11.63 -3.80 3.47
CA TYR A 128 -11.27 -3.69 4.88
C TYR A 128 -12.49 -3.86 5.79
N THR A 129 -12.24 -4.50 6.92
CA THR A 129 -13.16 -4.55 8.07
C THR A 129 -12.60 -3.68 9.18
N GLU A 130 -13.46 -2.89 9.83
CA GLU A 130 -13.10 -2.09 11.01
C GLU A 130 -13.55 -2.82 12.28
N ASN A 131 -12.66 -2.88 13.26
CA ASN A 131 -12.98 -3.34 14.60
C ASN A 131 -12.18 -2.52 15.62
N ASN A 132 -12.88 -1.71 16.43
CA ASN A 132 -12.29 -0.92 17.51
C ASN A 132 -11.11 -0.03 17.07
N GLY A 133 -11.22 0.60 15.90
CA GLY A 133 -10.18 1.48 15.35
C GLY A 133 -9.00 0.74 14.72
N VAL A 134 -9.09 -0.57 14.54
CA VAL A 134 -8.17 -1.39 13.74
C VAL A 134 -8.86 -1.75 12.44
N PHE A 135 -8.19 -1.52 11.32
CA PHE A 135 -8.68 -1.91 9.99
C PHE A 135 -7.86 -3.05 9.45
N THR A 136 -8.51 -4.13 9.03
CA THR A 136 -7.84 -5.31 8.47
C THR A 136 -8.38 -5.62 7.08
N GLY A 137 -7.48 -5.86 6.13
CA GLY A 137 -7.82 -6.28 4.77
C GLY A 137 -7.02 -7.50 4.35
N GLU A 138 -7.62 -8.33 3.50
CA GLU A 138 -6.95 -9.42 2.80
C GLU A 138 -7.43 -9.47 1.35
N SER A 139 -6.50 -9.61 0.41
CA SER A 139 -6.80 -9.84 -1.00
C SER A 139 -5.93 -10.95 -1.57
N ILE A 140 -6.53 -11.74 -2.46
CA ILE A 140 -5.86 -12.79 -3.22
C ILE A 140 -6.04 -12.46 -4.70
N SER A 141 -4.93 -12.18 -5.37
CA SER A 141 -4.87 -11.77 -6.77
C SER A 141 -4.18 -12.86 -7.61
N PHE A 142 -4.84 -13.35 -8.66
CA PHE A 142 -4.26 -14.37 -9.54
C PHE A 142 -3.65 -13.72 -10.79
N PHE A 143 -2.32 -13.77 -10.88
CA PHE A 143 -1.57 -13.22 -12.01
C PHE A 143 -1.48 -14.23 -13.18
N THR A 144 -1.42 -15.52 -12.83
CA THR A 144 -1.58 -16.66 -13.74
C THR A 144 -2.36 -17.76 -13.00
N PRO A 145 -2.80 -18.85 -13.66
CA PRO A 145 -3.44 -19.97 -12.95
C PRO A 145 -2.58 -20.55 -11.82
N GLU A 146 -1.26 -20.49 -11.95
CA GLU A 146 -0.29 -21.02 -11.00
C GLU A 146 0.29 -19.96 -10.05
N THR A 147 0.14 -18.67 -10.37
CA THR A 147 0.76 -17.56 -9.65
C THR A 147 -0.29 -16.71 -8.96
N LYS A 148 -0.28 -16.72 -7.62
CA LYS A 148 -1.14 -15.87 -6.80
C LYS A 148 -0.32 -14.94 -5.91
N PHE A 149 -0.83 -13.75 -5.72
CA PHE A 149 -0.34 -12.75 -4.79
C PHE A 149 -1.35 -12.62 -3.65
N VAL A 150 -0.87 -12.71 -2.42
CA VAL A 150 -1.69 -12.48 -1.22
C VAL A 150 -1.17 -11.22 -0.55
N LEU A 151 -2.07 -10.25 -0.40
CA LEU A 151 -1.84 -9.02 0.37
C LEU A 151 -2.68 -9.08 1.64
N LYS A 152 -2.06 -8.83 2.78
CA LYS A 152 -2.74 -8.61 4.07
C LYS A 152 -2.25 -7.32 4.67
N GLU A 153 -3.19 -6.52 5.13
CA GLU A 153 -2.89 -5.27 5.80
C GLU A 153 -3.63 -5.16 7.12
N THR A 154 -2.94 -4.59 8.11
CA THR A 154 -3.55 -4.12 9.35
C THR A 154 -3.13 -2.68 9.58
N VAL A 155 -4.10 -1.78 9.61
CA VAL A 155 -3.90 -0.34 9.82
C VAL A 155 -4.45 0.02 11.19
N THR A 156 -3.63 0.70 11.97
CA THR A 156 -4.04 1.32 13.23
C THR A 156 -3.66 2.80 13.21
N LYS A 157 -4.01 3.52 14.28
CA LYS A 157 -3.56 4.90 14.46
C LYS A 157 -2.04 5.08 14.39
N ASN A 158 -1.28 4.10 14.88
CA ASN A 158 0.16 4.23 15.10
C ASN A 158 0.99 3.26 14.27
N THR A 159 0.37 2.25 13.65
CA THR A 159 1.10 1.18 12.97
C THR A 159 0.42 0.78 11.67
N LEU A 160 1.23 0.34 10.73
CA LEU A 160 0.84 -0.33 9.50
C LEU A 160 1.55 -1.68 9.49
N SER A 161 0.82 -2.78 9.34
CA SER A 161 1.42 -4.12 9.15
C SER A 161 1.06 -4.61 7.76
N VAL A 162 2.06 -5.00 6.98
CA VAL A 162 1.89 -5.44 5.59
C VAL A 162 2.54 -6.81 5.41
N SER A 163 1.75 -7.77 4.92
CA SER A 163 2.26 -9.05 4.42
C SER A 163 1.92 -9.16 2.94
N GLU A 164 2.96 -9.28 2.14
CA GLU A 164 2.91 -9.47 0.71
C GLU A 164 3.58 -10.78 0.39
N VAL A 165 2.86 -11.71 -0.24
CA VAL A 165 3.40 -13.04 -0.54
C VAL A 165 3.01 -13.47 -1.94
N PHE A 166 4.02 -13.76 -2.76
CA PHE A 166 3.83 -14.44 -4.04
C PHE A 166 3.99 -15.94 -3.86
N TYR A 167 3.01 -16.67 -4.40
CA TYR A 167 3.03 -18.11 -4.49
C TYR A 167 3.08 -18.53 -5.96
N LYS A 168 3.87 -19.55 -6.26
CA LYS A 168 3.83 -20.30 -7.51
C LYS A 168 3.60 -21.78 -7.20
N ASN A 169 2.50 -22.35 -7.67
CA ASN A 169 2.08 -23.72 -7.32
C ASN A 169 2.08 -23.94 -5.80
N ASP A 170 1.48 -23.01 -5.06
CA ASP A 170 1.38 -22.97 -3.58
C ASP A 170 2.73 -22.94 -2.82
N LYS A 171 3.85 -22.75 -3.51
CA LYS A 171 5.16 -22.49 -2.89
C LYS A 171 5.45 -21.01 -2.89
N ILE A 172 5.90 -20.48 -1.76
CA ILE A 172 6.33 -19.08 -1.64
C ILE A 172 7.53 -18.87 -2.55
N THR A 173 7.44 -17.88 -3.42
CA THR A 173 8.53 -17.45 -4.30
C THR A 173 9.14 -16.13 -3.88
N PHE A 174 8.36 -15.28 -3.22
CA PHE A 174 8.79 -13.96 -2.76
C PHE A 174 7.89 -13.45 -1.64
N GLY A 175 8.44 -12.59 -0.78
CA GLY A 175 7.70 -11.89 0.27
C GLY A 175 7.71 -12.60 1.62
N PHE A 176 6.90 -12.08 2.55
CA PHE A 176 6.94 -12.47 3.97
C PHE A 176 5.53 -12.81 4.47
N ILE A 177 5.35 -14.03 4.98
CA ILE A 177 4.08 -14.43 5.64
C ILE A 177 3.94 -13.65 6.95
N ASP A 178 5.00 -13.61 7.73
CA ASP A 178 5.06 -12.71 8.88
C ASP A 178 5.13 -11.28 8.34
N PRO A 179 4.27 -10.35 8.80
CA PRO A 179 4.20 -9.03 8.22
C PRO A 179 5.43 -8.20 8.57
N ILE A 180 5.80 -7.29 7.68
CA ILE A 180 6.62 -6.14 8.04
C ILE A 180 5.74 -5.20 8.87
N VAL A 181 6.21 -4.85 10.07
CA VAL A 181 5.47 -3.99 11.01
C VAL A 181 6.11 -2.63 11.04
N TYR A 182 5.38 -1.65 10.53
CA TYR A 182 5.82 -0.27 10.44
C TYR A 182 5.18 0.58 11.54
N ASP A 183 6.02 1.33 12.25
CA ASP A 183 5.60 2.37 13.18
C ASP A 183 5.45 3.71 12.46
N LYS A 184 4.38 4.43 12.77
CA LYS A 184 4.12 5.77 12.24
C LYS A 184 5.06 6.79 12.88
N ILE A 185 5.75 7.56 12.05
CA ILE A 185 6.74 8.57 12.45
C ILE A 185 6.17 9.96 12.25
N LYS A 186 5.38 10.17 11.19
CA LYS A 186 4.74 11.44 10.84
C LYS A 186 3.33 11.21 10.31
#